data_AF-A0A349LVK4-F1
#
_entry.id   AF-A0A349LVK4-F1
#
_cell.length_a   1.000
_cell.length_b   1.000
_cell.length_c   1.000
_cell.angle_alpha   90.00
_cell.angle_beta   90.00
_cell.angle_gamma   90.00
#
_symmetry.space_group_name_H-M   'P 1'
#
loop_
_entity.id
_entity.type
_entity.pdbx_description
1 polymer ?
#
loop_
_entity_poly.entity_id
_entity_poly.type
_entity_poly.pdbx_seq_one_letter_code
_entity_poly.pdbx_strand_id
1 'polypeptide(L)'
;ASSSAASSSAASEYQQNEYKRSKIRHRRRPQAGKATRFALPPVANHHSGPEKQHNNRHNNQHKTTRQDTAAPMSLSNADLTALQPVLDATASAIANAKTLRTAAPVVWLSADFRSVLAGTGINFRQAGDVAACLVHNVLEQCGPEGSVVVSAFNFDFPRSRCFDVASAPVQTGAFGQQLLSQFAHCRTAHPFYSLLVFGKAQPQLVQVPTSSPLLRHSTGPGSVFEWLINANTELITVGHHYVKSLTAVHHAEHVAGVPFRYTKQFQGVVRRAAGLADVALPTSTEPSGSNDGLAPQQQTQHFIPQTAAQEAHQRPADEPIDCEFYVRELGVCDFSSLTERGDAAFRHANLLQVLPVTATRRPLLVHSINHAPAHAMMVADLQSPTPAYTDYFGPTKPNVDVITGERADALYHAELRALVG
;
A
#
# COMPACT_ATOMS: atom_id res chain seq x y z
N ALA A 1 33.16 4.68 -21.92
CA ALA A 1 31.72 4.94 -22.09
C ALA A 1 31.17 4.07 -23.22
N SER A 2 30.57 2.92 -22.87
CA SER A 2 29.66 2.12 -23.74
C SER A 2 29.18 0.80 -23.11
N SER A 3 29.68 0.37 -21.93
CA SER A 3 29.25 -0.89 -21.29
C SER A 3 28.25 -0.78 -20.14
N SER A 4 27.89 0.43 -19.68
CA SER A 4 26.99 0.63 -18.51
C SER A 4 25.51 0.84 -18.86
N ALA A 5 25.17 1.02 -20.15
CA ALA A 5 23.79 1.25 -20.59
C ALA A 5 23.00 -0.04 -20.91
N ALA A 6 23.70 -1.14 -21.23
CA ALA A 6 23.04 -2.41 -21.59
C ALA A 6 22.54 -3.19 -20.36
N SER A 7 23.25 -3.14 -19.23
CA SER A 7 22.90 -3.88 -18.01
C SER A 7 21.78 -3.24 -17.17
N SER A 8 21.48 -1.95 -17.39
CA SER A 8 20.38 -1.25 -16.70
C SER A 8 19.00 -1.56 -17.31
N SER A 9 18.95 -1.97 -18.58
CA SER A 9 17.70 -2.30 -19.29
C SER A 9 17.16 -3.69 -18.92
N ALA A 10 18.04 -4.69 -18.77
CA ALA A 10 17.65 -6.09 -18.54
C ALA A 10 17.03 -6.34 -17.15
N ALA A 11 17.49 -5.63 -16.12
CA ALA A 11 16.97 -5.77 -14.75
C ALA A 11 15.56 -5.16 -14.58
N SER A 12 15.25 -4.11 -15.34
CA SER A 12 13.92 -3.46 -15.36
C SER A 12 12.89 -4.24 -16.19
N GLU A 13 13.32 -4.90 -17.27
CA GLU A 13 12.43 -5.72 -18.10
C GLU A 13 11.96 -6.99 -17.41
N TYR A 14 12.80 -7.63 -16.57
CA TYR A 14 12.44 -8.90 -15.93
C TYR A 14 11.34 -8.75 -14.86
N GLN A 15 11.44 -7.73 -13.99
CA GLN A 15 10.43 -7.48 -12.94
C GLN A 15 9.09 -6.97 -13.51
N GLN A 16 9.10 -6.20 -14.60
CA GLN A 16 7.88 -5.83 -15.32
C GLN A 16 7.27 -7.00 -16.11
N ASN A 17 8.10 -7.92 -16.60
CA ASN A 17 7.61 -9.09 -17.36
C ASN A 17 6.86 -10.09 -16.47
N GLU A 18 7.22 -10.27 -15.20
CA GLU A 18 6.45 -11.14 -14.29
C GLU A 18 5.10 -10.51 -13.87
N TYR A 19 5.05 -9.19 -13.65
CA TYR A 19 3.78 -8.48 -13.42
C TYR A 19 2.86 -8.50 -14.66
N LYS A 20 3.42 -8.45 -15.88
CA LYS A 20 2.64 -8.58 -17.13
C LYS A 20 2.25 -10.03 -17.45
N ARG A 21 3.11 -11.02 -17.16
CA ARG A 21 2.85 -12.45 -17.42
C ARG A 21 1.75 -13.02 -16.53
N SER A 22 1.63 -12.54 -15.29
CA SER A 22 0.52 -12.92 -14.39
C SER A 22 -0.85 -12.46 -14.90
N LYS A 23 -0.93 -11.38 -15.70
CA LYS A 23 -2.20 -10.91 -16.31
C LYS A 23 -2.56 -11.56 -17.65
N ILE A 24 -1.60 -12.11 -18.40
CA ILE A 24 -1.85 -12.65 -19.75
C ILE A 24 -2.31 -14.12 -19.74
N ARG A 25 -2.05 -14.89 -18.67
CA ARG A 25 -2.46 -16.31 -18.59
C ARG A 25 -3.96 -16.55 -18.36
N HIS A 26 -4.77 -15.52 -18.09
CA HIS A 26 -6.24 -15.65 -17.96
C HIS A 26 -7.03 -15.44 -19.26
N ARG A 27 -6.37 -15.43 -20.43
CA ARG A 27 -7.06 -15.40 -21.73
C ARG A 27 -6.48 -16.40 -22.74
N ARG A 28 -6.60 -17.70 -22.47
CA ARG A 28 -6.62 -18.71 -23.55
C ARG A 28 -7.63 -19.81 -23.24
N ARG A 29 -8.83 -19.70 -23.81
CA ARG A 29 -9.69 -20.85 -24.10
C ARG A 29 -9.09 -21.60 -25.30
N PRO A 30 -9.24 -22.94 -25.40
CA PRO A 30 -8.83 -23.68 -26.59
C PRO A 30 -9.80 -23.36 -27.74
N GLN A 31 -9.28 -23.02 -28.93
CA GLN A 31 -10.09 -22.93 -30.14
C GLN A 31 -10.04 -24.26 -30.90
N ALA A 32 -11.23 -24.80 -31.17
CA ALA A 32 -11.49 -25.79 -32.20
C ALA A 32 -12.38 -25.13 -33.28
N GLY A 33 -12.19 -25.52 -34.54
CA GLY A 33 -13.22 -25.41 -35.59
C GLY A 33 -13.02 -24.33 -36.66
N LYS A 34 -12.91 -24.80 -37.91
CA LYS A 34 -12.85 -24.06 -39.19
C LYS A 34 -14.14 -23.25 -39.49
N ALA A 35 -14.04 -22.16 -40.27
CA ALA A 35 -14.69 -21.98 -41.59
C ALA A 35 -14.76 -20.49 -42.08
N THR A 36 -14.18 -20.27 -43.28
CA THR A 36 -14.59 -19.42 -44.43
C THR A 36 -14.99 -17.93 -44.34
N ARG A 37 -14.16 -17.12 -45.05
CA ARG A 37 -14.40 -15.99 -45.99
C ARG A 37 -15.80 -15.35 -46.08
N PHE A 38 -15.84 -14.01 -46.06
CA PHE A 38 -16.39 -13.15 -47.14
C PHE A 38 -15.85 -11.71 -47.00
N ALA A 39 -15.74 -10.99 -48.13
CA ALA A 39 -15.09 -9.69 -48.27
C ALA A 39 -16.00 -8.64 -48.94
N LEU A 40 -15.90 -7.38 -48.44
CA LEU A 40 -16.12 -6.05 -49.07
C LEU A 40 -17.56 -5.63 -49.48
N PRO A 41 -17.90 -4.31 -49.66
CA PRO A 41 -17.03 -3.14 -49.91
C PRO A 41 -17.35 -1.82 -49.12
N PRO A 42 -16.60 -0.71 -49.35
CA PRO A 42 -16.75 0.58 -48.68
C PRO A 42 -17.57 1.60 -49.49
N VAL A 43 -18.09 2.67 -48.85
CA VAL A 43 -18.64 3.85 -49.54
C VAL A 43 -18.19 5.15 -48.86
N ALA A 44 -17.88 6.13 -49.70
CA ALA A 44 -17.16 7.37 -49.42
C ALA A 44 -18.06 8.61 -49.21
N ASN A 45 -17.38 9.68 -48.78
CA ASN A 45 -17.78 11.06 -48.49
C ASN A 45 -18.64 11.80 -49.52
N HIS A 46 -19.39 12.81 -49.03
CA HIS A 46 -19.56 14.21 -49.51
C HIS A 46 -20.55 14.92 -48.55
N HIS A 47 -20.54 16.22 -48.21
CA HIS A 47 -19.96 17.42 -48.81
C HIS A 47 -20.06 18.62 -47.81
N SER A 48 -19.02 19.47 -47.81
CA SER A 48 -18.97 20.96 -47.74
C SER A 48 -19.79 21.82 -46.74
N GLY A 49 -19.08 22.77 -46.08
CA GLY A 49 -19.57 23.86 -45.21
C GLY A 49 -20.30 25.03 -45.92
N PRO A 50 -20.50 26.18 -45.24
CA PRO A 50 -19.42 27.16 -45.10
C PRO A 50 -19.34 27.93 -43.75
N GLU A 51 -18.21 28.65 -43.59
CA GLU A 51 -17.87 29.61 -42.52
C GLU A 51 -18.80 30.82 -42.44
N LYS A 52 -19.00 31.39 -41.24
CA LYS A 52 -18.51 32.76 -40.91
C LYS A 52 -18.86 33.22 -39.47
N GLN A 53 -17.83 33.85 -38.88
CA GLN A 53 -17.83 35.07 -38.07
C GLN A 53 -18.12 35.05 -36.54
N HIS A 54 -17.14 35.64 -35.86
CA HIS A 54 -17.10 36.11 -34.48
C HIS A 54 -18.37 36.81 -34.01
N ASN A 55 -18.73 36.57 -32.75
CA ASN A 55 -19.15 37.66 -31.89
C ASN A 55 -18.77 37.41 -30.42
N ASN A 56 -17.99 38.35 -29.89
CA ASN A 56 -17.72 38.52 -28.47
C ASN A 56 -19.02 38.85 -27.74
N ARG A 57 -19.38 38.08 -26.71
CA ARG A 57 -20.18 38.60 -25.59
C ARG A 57 -19.71 38.00 -24.29
N HIS A 58 -19.15 38.88 -23.46
CA HIS A 58 -18.97 38.66 -22.03
C HIS A 58 -20.29 38.24 -21.40
N ASN A 59 -20.26 37.16 -20.64
CA ASN A 59 -21.24 36.95 -19.59
C ASN A 59 -20.54 36.41 -18.35
N ASN A 60 -20.30 37.32 -17.41
CA ASN A 60 -19.93 37.02 -16.04
C ASN A 60 -21.08 36.24 -15.41
N GLN A 61 -20.88 34.96 -15.13
CA GLN A 61 -21.66 34.24 -14.14
C GLN A 61 -20.71 33.68 -13.09
N HIS A 62 -20.85 34.25 -11.89
CA HIS A 62 -20.25 33.79 -10.65
C HIS A 62 -20.47 32.29 -10.49
N LYS A 63 -19.42 31.50 -10.70
CA LYS A 63 -19.30 30.16 -10.11
C LYS A 63 -18.87 30.37 -8.67
N THR A 64 -19.82 30.28 -7.77
CA THR A 64 -19.59 30.14 -6.33
C THR A 64 -18.70 28.92 -6.10
N THR A 65 -17.50 29.18 -5.60
CA THR A 65 -16.53 28.22 -5.13
C THR A 65 -17.16 27.40 -3.99
N ARG A 66 -17.40 26.11 -4.24
CA ARG A 66 -17.66 25.15 -3.16
C ARG A 66 -16.37 25.06 -2.34
N GLN A 67 -16.47 25.42 -1.07
CA GLN A 67 -15.46 25.14 -0.06
C GLN A 67 -15.28 23.63 0.05
N ASP A 68 -14.03 23.18 -0.10
CA ASP A 68 -13.62 21.78 0.09
C ASP A 68 -13.68 21.44 1.58
N THR A 69 -14.87 21.07 2.04
CA THR A 69 -15.05 20.16 3.17
C THR A 69 -14.77 18.74 2.68
N ALA A 70 -13.95 17.96 3.39
CA ALA A 70 -13.73 16.54 3.09
C ALA A 70 -15.04 15.85 2.67
N ALA A 71 -15.04 15.21 1.49
CA ALA A 71 -16.24 14.57 0.98
C ALA A 71 -16.75 13.54 2.00
N PRO A 72 -18.02 13.58 2.42
CA PRO A 72 -18.56 12.58 3.32
C PRO A 72 -18.48 11.20 2.64
N MET A 73 -18.02 10.19 3.38
CA MET A 73 -18.02 8.79 2.94
C MET A 73 -19.39 8.45 2.33
N SER A 74 -19.43 8.16 1.02
CA SER A 74 -20.69 8.04 0.27
C SER A 74 -21.24 6.61 0.21
N LEU A 75 -20.87 5.77 1.18
CA LEU A 75 -21.40 4.41 1.28
C LEU A 75 -22.87 4.47 1.76
N SER A 76 -23.74 3.72 1.08
CA SER A 76 -25.12 3.57 1.53
C SER A 76 -25.17 2.71 2.81
N ASN A 77 -26.27 2.78 3.58
CA ASN A 77 -26.47 1.90 4.72
C ASN A 77 -26.37 0.40 4.36
N ALA A 78 -26.80 0.05 3.15
CA ALA A 78 -26.68 -1.31 2.63
C ALA A 78 -25.22 -1.71 2.37
N ASP A 79 -24.40 -0.80 1.84
CA ASP A 79 -22.98 -1.04 1.63
C ASP A 79 -22.22 -1.15 2.95
N LEU A 80 -22.52 -0.29 3.93
CA LEU A 80 -21.95 -0.37 5.28
C LEU A 80 -22.31 -1.70 5.95
N THR A 81 -23.59 -2.11 5.85
CA THR A 81 -24.04 -3.40 6.38
C THR A 81 -23.32 -4.58 5.70
N ALA A 82 -23.11 -4.51 4.39
CA ALA A 82 -22.38 -5.54 3.64
C ALA A 82 -20.87 -5.58 3.97
N LEU A 83 -20.29 -4.44 4.35
CA LEU A 83 -18.87 -4.33 4.74
C LEU A 83 -18.63 -4.70 6.20
N GLN A 84 -19.64 -4.55 7.07
CA GLN A 84 -19.54 -4.72 8.52
C GLN A 84 -18.80 -6.00 8.96
N PRO A 85 -19.04 -7.20 8.38
CA PRO A 85 -18.33 -8.40 8.80
C PRO A 85 -16.81 -8.32 8.61
N VAL A 86 -16.36 -7.59 7.59
CA VAL A 86 -14.93 -7.35 7.35
C VAL A 86 -14.39 -6.36 8.39
N LEU A 87 -15.15 -5.30 8.70
CA LEU A 87 -14.79 -4.32 9.73
C LEU A 87 -14.65 -4.98 11.10
N ASP A 88 -15.61 -5.81 11.49
CA ASP A 88 -15.64 -6.54 12.76
C ASP A 88 -14.45 -7.51 12.90
N ALA A 89 -14.11 -8.21 11.82
CA ALA A 89 -12.98 -9.13 11.81
C ALA A 89 -11.64 -8.39 11.95
N THR A 90 -11.47 -7.25 11.26
CA THR A 90 -10.28 -6.42 11.44
C THR A 90 -10.21 -5.79 12.83
N ALA A 91 -11.33 -5.35 13.39
CA ALA A 91 -11.40 -4.85 14.77
C ALA A 91 -11.02 -5.93 15.78
N SER A 92 -11.52 -7.16 15.59
CA SER A 92 -11.21 -8.32 16.43
C SER A 92 -9.71 -8.67 16.37
N ALA A 93 -9.09 -8.64 15.19
CA ALA A 93 -7.64 -8.83 15.05
C ALA A 93 -6.85 -7.80 15.87
N ILE A 94 -7.24 -6.52 15.81
CA ILE A 94 -6.58 -5.43 16.55
C ILE A 94 -6.79 -5.60 18.06
N ALA A 95 -8.00 -5.93 18.49
CA ALA A 95 -8.30 -6.16 19.90
C ALA A 95 -7.43 -7.28 20.49
N ASN A 96 -7.31 -8.40 19.77
CA ASN A 96 -6.45 -9.52 20.17
C ASN A 96 -4.96 -9.16 20.13
N ALA A 97 -4.52 -8.33 19.18
CA ALA A 97 -3.15 -7.83 19.17
C ALA A 97 -2.87 -6.89 20.36
N LYS A 98 -3.82 -6.03 20.72
CA LYS A 98 -3.71 -5.07 21.84
C LYS A 98 -3.55 -5.75 23.19
N THR A 99 -4.25 -6.84 23.45
CA THR A 99 -4.14 -7.58 24.73
C THR A 99 -2.73 -8.10 24.99
N LEU A 100 -1.91 -8.22 23.95
CA LEU A 100 -0.53 -8.70 24.02
C LEU A 100 0.50 -7.58 24.10
N ARG A 101 0.08 -6.31 24.21
CA ARG A 101 0.96 -5.13 24.02
C ARG A 101 0.79 -4.07 25.10
N THR A 102 1.88 -3.37 25.38
CA THR A 102 1.94 -2.23 26.33
C THR A 102 1.94 -0.86 25.63
N ALA A 103 2.41 -0.80 24.38
CA ALA A 103 2.48 0.43 23.58
C ALA A 103 1.26 0.58 22.66
N ALA A 104 1.02 1.82 22.20
CA ALA A 104 -0.03 2.11 21.22
C ALA A 104 0.21 1.32 19.92
N PRO A 105 -0.84 0.78 19.28
CA PRO A 105 -0.67 -0.11 18.13
C PRO A 105 -0.31 0.66 16.85
N VAL A 106 0.66 0.12 16.12
CA VAL A 106 0.86 0.40 14.71
C VAL A 106 0.35 -0.80 13.92
N VAL A 107 -0.58 -0.56 13.00
CA VAL A 107 -1.16 -1.61 12.14
C VAL A 107 -0.73 -1.38 10.71
N TRP A 108 -0.13 -2.38 10.09
CA TRP A 108 0.04 -2.43 8.65
C TRP A 108 -1.14 -3.17 8.03
N LEU A 109 -2.01 -2.44 7.34
CA LEU A 109 -3.18 -2.99 6.69
C LEU A 109 -2.90 -3.29 5.21
N SER A 110 -3.24 -4.51 4.78
CA SER A 110 -3.22 -4.91 3.38
C SER A 110 -4.50 -5.66 3.01
N ALA A 111 -4.91 -5.56 1.75
CA ALA A 111 -6.13 -6.21 1.28
C ALA A 111 -6.04 -6.65 -0.18
N ASP A 112 -6.53 -7.85 -0.48
CA ASP A 112 -6.95 -8.20 -1.83
C ASP A 112 -8.29 -7.52 -2.06
N PHE A 113 -8.18 -6.31 -2.56
CA PHE A 113 -9.33 -5.43 -2.67
C PHE A 113 -10.40 -5.93 -3.64
N ARG A 114 -10.00 -6.75 -4.62
CA ARG A 114 -10.95 -7.40 -5.51
C ARG A 114 -11.76 -8.46 -4.75
N SER A 115 -11.09 -9.24 -3.91
CA SER A 115 -11.76 -10.24 -3.06
C SER A 115 -12.66 -9.61 -2.02
N VAL A 116 -12.26 -8.48 -1.42
CA VAL A 116 -13.13 -7.68 -0.53
C VAL A 116 -14.40 -7.23 -1.25
N LEU A 117 -14.27 -6.54 -2.39
CA LEU A 117 -15.45 -6.06 -3.14
C LEU A 117 -16.33 -7.19 -3.66
N ALA A 118 -15.74 -8.31 -4.09
CA ALA A 118 -16.50 -9.48 -4.53
C ALA A 118 -17.20 -10.21 -3.37
N GLY A 119 -16.58 -10.21 -2.18
CA GLY A 119 -17.12 -10.80 -0.96
C GLY A 119 -18.29 -9.98 -0.41
N THR A 120 -18.17 -8.66 -0.34
CA THR A 120 -19.25 -7.78 0.13
C THR A 120 -20.33 -7.57 -0.93
N GLY A 121 -19.96 -7.65 -2.22
CA GLY A 121 -20.85 -7.35 -3.34
C GLY A 121 -21.07 -5.86 -3.58
N ILE A 122 -20.27 -5.01 -2.93
CA ILE A 122 -20.29 -3.56 -3.09
C ILE A 122 -19.78 -3.18 -4.48
N ASN A 123 -20.35 -2.13 -5.07
CA ASN A 123 -20.00 -1.73 -6.43
C ASN A 123 -18.55 -1.23 -6.48
N PHE A 124 -17.78 -1.63 -7.50
CA PHE A 124 -16.39 -1.20 -7.67
C PHE A 124 -16.25 0.33 -7.81
N ARG A 125 -17.31 1.06 -8.16
CA ARG A 125 -17.30 2.54 -8.18
C ARG A 125 -17.14 3.15 -6.79
N GLN A 126 -17.50 2.42 -5.73
CA GLN A 126 -17.33 2.80 -4.33
C GLN A 126 -15.99 2.31 -3.75
N ALA A 127 -15.09 1.79 -4.59
CA ALA A 127 -13.78 1.29 -4.19
C ALA A 127 -12.98 2.32 -3.35
N GLY A 128 -13.04 3.60 -3.70
CA GLY A 128 -12.40 4.66 -2.93
C GLY A 128 -12.94 4.75 -1.50
N ASP A 129 -14.27 4.78 -1.34
CA ASP A 129 -14.94 4.93 -0.05
C ASP A 129 -14.80 3.67 0.81
N VAL A 130 -14.87 2.47 0.21
CA VAL A 130 -14.61 1.21 0.93
C VAL A 130 -13.19 1.16 1.46
N ALA A 131 -12.21 1.62 0.67
CA ALA A 131 -10.82 1.63 1.12
C ALA A 131 -10.61 2.60 2.28
N ALA A 132 -11.17 3.81 2.18
CA ALA A 132 -11.14 4.81 3.26
C ALA A 132 -11.84 4.30 4.53
N CYS A 133 -13.00 3.67 4.40
CA CYS A 133 -13.77 3.10 5.51
C CYS A 133 -12.97 2.02 6.25
N LEU A 134 -12.27 1.13 5.53
CA LEU A 134 -11.40 0.11 6.14
C LEU A 134 -10.26 0.75 6.97
N VAL A 135 -9.57 1.74 6.40
CA VAL A 135 -8.48 2.44 7.12
C VAL A 135 -9.02 3.18 8.34
N HIS A 136 -10.14 3.88 8.19
CA HIS A 136 -10.78 4.62 9.27
C HIS A 136 -11.19 3.70 10.42
N ASN A 137 -11.89 2.60 10.12
CA ASN A 137 -12.28 1.62 11.13
C ASN A 137 -11.06 1.08 11.88
N VAL A 138 -9.99 0.67 11.16
CA VAL A 138 -8.76 0.19 11.82
C VAL A 138 -8.13 1.29 12.68
N LEU A 139 -8.07 2.53 12.20
CA LEU A 139 -7.49 3.66 12.94
C LEU A 139 -8.29 3.99 14.22
N GLU A 140 -9.62 3.98 14.15
CA GLU A 140 -10.49 4.14 15.32
C GLU A 140 -10.23 3.05 16.36
N GLN A 141 -10.13 1.80 15.92
CA GLN A 141 -9.81 0.68 16.81
C GLN A 141 -8.41 0.79 17.40
N CYS A 142 -7.45 1.43 16.71
CA CYS A 142 -6.13 1.70 17.26
C CYS A 142 -6.18 2.75 18.40
N GLY A 143 -7.06 3.74 18.30
CA GLY A 143 -7.19 4.85 19.25
C GLY A 143 -6.30 6.06 18.89
N PRO A 144 -6.34 7.15 19.68
CA PRO A 144 -5.72 8.44 19.31
C PRO A 144 -4.20 8.40 19.17
N GLU A 145 -3.53 7.52 19.92
CA GLU A 145 -2.07 7.34 19.83
C GLU A 145 -1.66 6.26 18.82
N GLY A 146 -2.64 5.62 18.18
CA GLY A 146 -2.42 4.57 17.21
C GLY A 146 -2.05 5.07 15.82
N SER A 147 -1.64 4.15 14.95
CA SER A 147 -1.33 4.47 13.55
C SER A 147 -1.66 3.32 12.61
N VAL A 148 -2.01 3.66 11.37
CA VAL A 148 -2.23 2.70 10.29
C VAL A 148 -1.28 3.02 9.14
N VAL A 149 -0.63 1.99 8.61
CA VAL A 149 0.19 2.09 7.40
C VAL A 149 -0.33 1.17 6.31
N VAL A 150 -0.21 1.61 5.05
CA VAL A 150 -0.56 0.83 3.86
C VAL A 150 0.56 0.94 2.83
N SER A 151 0.95 -0.17 2.22
CA SER A 151 2.00 -0.18 1.19
C SER A 151 1.57 0.59 -0.05
N ALA A 152 2.40 1.54 -0.46
CA ALA A 152 2.26 2.32 -1.69
C ALA A 152 3.50 2.18 -2.58
N PHE A 153 4.13 0.99 -2.62
CA PHE A 153 5.46 0.82 -3.22
C PHE A 153 5.48 1.15 -4.71
N ASN A 154 6.62 1.64 -5.17
CA ASN A 154 6.90 1.97 -6.56
C ASN A 154 8.31 1.47 -6.92
N PHE A 155 8.48 0.85 -8.07
CA PHE A 155 9.75 0.28 -8.52
C PHE A 155 10.22 0.89 -9.84
N ASP A 156 9.65 2.03 -10.25
CA ASP A 156 10.04 2.74 -11.47
C ASP A 156 11.26 3.66 -11.27
N PHE A 157 11.58 4.00 -10.01
CA PHE A 157 12.65 4.94 -9.66
C PHE A 157 14.03 4.67 -10.28
N PRO A 158 14.54 3.42 -10.38
CA PRO A 158 15.82 3.12 -11.04
C PRO A 158 15.93 3.68 -12.46
N ARG A 159 14.78 3.73 -13.16
CA ARG A 159 14.66 4.20 -14.53
C ARG A 159 14.25 5.67 -14.60
N SER A 160 13.25 6.09 -13.82
CA SER A 160 12.75 7.47 -13.87
C SER A 160 13.70 8.49 -13.25
N ARG A 161 14.51 8.05 -12.27
CA ARG A 161 15.34 8.92 -11.40
C ARG A 161 14.55 10.05 -10.73
N CYS A 162 13.24 9.90 -10.67
CA CYS A 162 12.31 10.88 -10.15
C CYS A 162 11.16 10.13 -9.47
N PHE A 163 10.88 10.50 -8.22
CA PHE A 163 9.75 10.01 -7.46
C PHE A 163 8.84 11.18 -7.09
N ASP A 164 7.68 11.25 -7.73
CA ASP A 164 6.63 12.20 -7.37
C ASP A 164 5.73 11.57 -6.31
N VAL A 165 5.79 12.09 -5.08
CA VAL A 165 5.13 11.47 -3.92
C VAL A 165 3.62 11.36 -4.14
N ALA A 166 3.00 12.39 -4.74
CA ALA A 166 1.55 12.46 -4.89
C ALA A 166 1.03 11.59 -6.04
N SER A 167 1.81 11.41 -7.12
CA SER A 167 1.32 10.82 -8.37
C SER A 167 2.00 9.52 -8.80
N ALA A 168 3.15 9.15 -8.24
CA ALA A 168 3.83 7.92 -8.62
C ALA A 168 2.92 6.70 -8.38
N PRO A 169 2.71 5.82 -9.37
CA PRO A 169 1.73 4.75 -9.27
C PRO A 169 2.07 3.75 -8.16
N VAL A 170 1.05 3.19 -7.53
CA VAL A 170 1.19 2.10 -6.55
C VAL A 170 1.25 0.77 -7.28
N GLN A 171 2.27 -0.04 -6.98
CA GLN A 171 2.50 -1.34 -7.62
C GLN A 171 2.22 -2.55 -6.71
N THR A 172 1.76 -2.31 -5.47
CA THR A 172 1.43 -3.34 -4.48
C THR A 172 -0.05 -3.74 -4.43
N GLY A 173 -0.92 -3.13 -5.22
CA GLY A 173 -2.32 -3.53 -5.32
C GLY A 173 -3.31 -2.38 -5.42
N ALA A 174 -4.57 -2.73 -5.71
CA ALA A 174 -5.63 -1.73 -5.89
C ALA A 174 -5.97 -0.99 -4.59
N PHE A 175 -5.84 -1.63 -3.43
CA PHE A 175 -6.17 -1.02 -2.14
C PHE A 175 -5.37 0.27 -1.88
N GLY A 176 -4.03 0.19 -1.91
CA GLY A 176 -3.17 1.36 -1.77
C GLY A 176 -3.36 2.39 -2.91
N GLN A 177 -3.64 1.94 -4.13
CA GLN A 177 -3.90 2.85 -5.26
C GLN A 177 -5.21 3.65 -5.10
N GLN A 178 -6.27 3.05 -4.55
CA GLN A 178 -7.52 3.75 -4.25
C GLN A 178 -7.30 4.81 -3.16
N LEU A 179 -6.57 4.45 -2.10
CA LEU A 179 -6.24 5.38 -1.03
C LEU A 179 -5.34 6.53 -1.52
N LEU A 180 -4.34 6.27 -2.36
CA LEU A 180 -3.43 7.31 -2.87
C LEU A 180 -4.20 8.45 -3.57
N SER A 181 -5.28 8.13 -4.29
CA SER A 181 -6.07 9.14 -4.99
C SER A 181 -6.75 10.16 -4.08
N GLN A 182 -6.98 9.82 -2.81
CA GLN A 182 -7.63 10.66 -1.80
C GLN A 182 -6.64 11.19 -0.76
N PHE A 183 -5.60 10.41 -0.46
CA PHE A 183 -4.70 10.63 0.67
C PHE A 183 -3.23 10.77 0.22
N ALA A 184 -2.98 11.40 -0.92
CA ALA A 184 -1.63 11.63 -1.45
C ALA A 184 -0.69 12.31 -0.43
N HIS A 185 -1.23 13.19 0.41
CA HIS A 185 -0.50 13.87 1.49
C HIS A 185 -0.05 12.95 2.62
N CYS A 186 -0.60 11.75 2.74
CA CYS A 186 -0.22 10.75 3.74
C CYS A 186 0.96 9.88 3.29
N ARG A 187 1.49 10.06 2.07
CA ARG A 187 2.50 9.16 1.52
C ARG A 187 3.93 9.56 1.93
N THR A 188 4.71 8.60 2.41
CA THR A 188 6.14 8.78 2.67
C THR A 188 6.94 8.87 1.38
N ALA A 189 8.14 9.46 1.47
CA ALA A 189 8.90 9.85 0.29
C ALA A 189 9.97 8.86 -0.16
N HIS A 190 10.06 7.66 0.44
CA HIS A 190 11.06 6.68 0.03
C HIS A 190 10.71 6.18 -1.39
N PRO A 191 11.58 6.35 -2.41
CA PRO A 191 11.21 6.11 -3.81
C PRO A 191 10.77 4.68 -4.13
N PHE A 192 11.31 3.71 -3.39
CA PHE A 192 10.97 2.30 -3.53
C PHE A 192 9.81 1.84 -2.62
N TYR A 193 10.01 1.96 -1.31
CA TYR A 193 9.12 1.41 -0.29
C TYR A 193 8.28 2.48 0.42
N SER A 194 7.64 3.37 -0.35
CA SER A 194 6.74 4.38 0.24
C SER A 194 5.48 3.75 0.87
N LEU A 195 5.02 4.33 1.97
CA LEU A 195 3.80 3.95 2.70
C LEU A 195 2.81 5.10 2.70
N LEU A 196 1.51 4.81 2.71
CA LEU A 196 0.51 5.75 3.21
C LEU A 196 0.42 5.58 4.73
N VAL A 197 0.52 6.67 5.48
CA VAL A 197 0.57 6.67 6.94
C VAL A 197 -0.55 7.53 7.50
N PHE A 198 -1.31 6.97 8.44
CA PHE A 198 -2.45 7.62 9.10
C PHE A 198 -2.27 7.55 10.62
N GLY A 199 -2.75 8.57 11.33
CA GLY A 199 -2.66 8.64 12.79
C GLY A 199 -1.34 9.20 13.30
N LYS A 200 -0.98 8.86 14.54
CA LYS A 200 0.11 9.49 15.31
C LYS A 200 1.47 9.50 14.60
N ALA A 201 1.78 8.46 13.82
CA ALA A 201 3.05 8.31 13.14
C ALA A 201 3.16 9.10 11.83
N GLN A 202 2.08 9.69 11.32
CA GLN A 202 2.10 10.38 10.03
C GLN A 202 3.13 11.52 9.97
N PRO A 203 3.14 12.50 10.91
CA PRO A 203 4.05 13.64 10.79
C PRO A 203 5.52 13.21 10.76
N GLN A 204 5.90 12.27 11.63
CA GLN A 204 7.29 11.79 11.75
C GLN A 204 7.77 10.94 10.57
N LEU A 205 6.87 10.30 9.80
CA LEU A 205 7.24 9.44 8.67
C LEU A 205 7.09 10.14 7.32
N VAL A 206 6.17 11.08 7.19
CA VAL A 206 5.92 11.81 5.93
C VAL A 206 6.91 12.98 5.77
N GLN A 207 7.20 13.71 6.85
CA GLN A 207 8.00 14.94 6.82
C GLN A 207 9.49 14.72 7.07
N VAL A 208 10.02 13.56 6.64
CA VAL A 208 11.44 13.24 6.79
C VAL A 208 12.30 13.92 5.72
N PRO A 209 13.44 14.55 6.05
CA PRO A 209 14.32 15.14 5.05
C PRO A 209 14.94 14.05 4.16
N THR A 210 15.27 14.37 2.90
CA THR A 210 15.89 13.39 1.96
C THR A 210 17.25 12.87 2.42
N SER A 211 17.91 13.57 3.34
CA SER A 211 19.14 13.12 4.01
C SER A 211 18.91 12.11 5.14
N SER A 212 17.65 11.85 5.53
CA SER A 212 17.33 10.92 6.61
C SER A 212 17.65 9.46 6.24
N PRO A 213 18.19 8.65 7.18
CA PRO A 213 18.35 7.21 6.99
C PRO A 213 17.06 6.49 6.55
N LEU A 214 15.89 6.97 7.01
CA LEU A 214 14.57 6.43 6.64
C LEU A 214 14.29 6.53 5.14
N LEU A 215 14.90 7.48 4.43
CA LEU A 215 14.79 7.64 2.99
C LEU A 215 16.00 7.10 2.22
N ARG A 216 17.12 6.88 2.92
CA ARG A 216 18.34 6.33 2.34
C ARG A 216 18.24 4.81 2.18
N HIS A 217 17.88 4.08 3.21
CA HIS A 217 17.93 2.61 3.17
C HIS A 217 16.57 2.01 2.84
N SER A 218 16.54 1.14 1.83
CA SER A 218 15.31 0.45 1.42
C SER A 218 14.81 -0.58 2.43
N THR A 219 15.67 -1.52 2.86
CA THR A 219 15.32 -2.58 3.82
C THR A 219 16.40 -2.80 4.88
N GLY A 220 17.44 -1.96 4.94
CA GLY A 220 18.52 -2.10 5.91
C GLY A 220 18.23 -1.43 7.27
N PRO A 221 19.21 -1.42 8.18
CA PRO A 221 19.14 -0.65 9.42
C PRO A 221 18.79 0.82 9.15
N GLY A 222 17.95 1.44 9.96
CA GLY A 222 17.44 2.81 9.77
C GLY A 222 16.37 2.95 8.68
N SER A 223 15.94 1.87 8.02
CA SER A 223 14.85 1.90 7.05
C SER A 223 13.47 1.96 7.70
N VAL A 224 12.44 2.24 6.89
CA VAL A 224 11.04 2.17 7.36
C VAL A 224 10.65 0.79 7.88
N PHE A 225 11.28 -0.29 7.40
CA PHE A 225 11.00 -1.64 7.90
C PHE A 225 11.58 -1.85 9.29
N GLU A 226 12.77 -1.31 9.58
CA GLU A 226 13.32 -1.32 10.94
C GLU A 226 12.38 -0.57 11.89
N TRP A 227 11.87 0.60 11.48
CA TRP A 227 10.89 1.35 12.25
C TRP A 227 9.62 0.52 12.51
N LEU A 228 9.07 -0.16 11.50
CA LEU A 228 7.88 -1.01 11.67
C LEU A 228 8.12 -2.17 12.64
N ILE A 229 9.31 -2.79 12.59
CA ILE A 229 9.69 -3.89 13.48
C ILE A 229 9.85 -3.37 14.92
N ASN A 230 10.54 -2.24 15.11
CA ASN A 230 10.75 -1.62 16.42
C ASN A 230 9.45 -1.09 17.04
N ALA A 231 8.53 -0.60 16.21
CA ALA A 231 7.17 -0.23 16.60
C ALA A 231 6.29 -1.45 16.91
N ASN A 232 6.83 -2.67 16.81
CA ASN A 232 6.13 -3.92 17.06
C ASN A 232 4.89 -4.02 16.15
N THR A 233 4.97 -3.64 14.87
CA THR A 233 3.79 -3.49 14.01
C THR A 233 2.98 -4.79 13.87
N GLU A 234 1.65 -4.69 13.89
CA GLU A 234 0.74 -5.78 13.54
C GLU A 234 0.41 -5.73 12.04
N LEU A 235 0.75 -6.78 11.29
CA LEU A 235 0.33 -6.92 9.89
C LEU A 235 -1.03 -7.59 9.83
N ILE A 236 -2.03 -6.86 9.35
CA ILE A 236 -3.38 -7.35 9.12
C ILE A 236 -3.62 -7.45 7.61
N THR A 237 -3.98 -8.64 7.13
CA THR A 237 -4.28 -8.88 5.72
C THR A 237 -5.69 -9.39 5.53
N VAL A 238 -6.46 -8.74 4.65
CA VAL A 238 -7.84 -9.11 4.32
C VAL A 238 -7.90 -9.73 2.93
N GLY A 239 -8.46 -10.94 2.82
CA GLY A 239 -8.74 -11.52 1.50
C GLY A 239 -7.53 -12.19 0.82
N HIS A 240 -6.36 -12.27 1.47
CA HIS A 240 -5.19 -12.97 0.92
C HIS A 240 -4.26 -13.52 2.02
N HIS A 241 -3.33 -14.42 1.65
CA HIS A 241 -2.34 -14.97 2.58
C HIS A 241 -1.36 -13.89 3.07
N TYR A 242 -1.04 -13.89 4.37
CA TYR A 242 -0.24 -12.82 4.98
C TYR A 242 1.17 -12.68 4.37
N VAL A 243 1.77 -13.80 3.93
CA VAL A 243 3.10 -13.83 3.30
C VAL A 243 3.19 -12.90 2.08
N LYS A 244 2.10 -12.66 1.35
CA LYS A 244 2.09 -11.73 0.20
C LYS A 244 2.36 -10.27 0.60
N SER A 245 2.17 -9.93 1.87
CA SER A 245 2.44 -8.60 2.44
C SER A 245 3.63 -8.58 3.41
N LEU A 246 4.23 -9.73 3.73
CA LEU A 246 5.34 -9.86 4.68
C LEU A 246 6.67 -9.37 4.06
N THR A 247 6.74 -8.10 3.66
CA THR A 247 7.94 -7.51 3.05
C THR A 247 9.08 -7.37 4.07
N ALA A 248 8.78 -7.46 5.37
CA ALA A 248 9.75 -7.49 6.46
C ALA A 248 10.78 -8.64 6.31
N VAL A 249 10.47 -9.68 5.53
CA VAL A 249 11.44 -10.73 5.16
C VAL A 249 12.71 -10.13 4.53
N HIS A 250 12.59 -9.06 3.73
CA HIS A 250 13.74 -8.42 3.09
C HIS A 250 14.57 -7.57 4.06
N HIS A 251 13.99 -7.17 5.19
CA HIS A 251 14.76 -6.57 6.28
C HIS A 251 15.53 -7.65 7.05
N ALA A 252 14.89 -8.80 7.33
CA ALA A 252 15.57 -9.94 7.96
C ALA A 252 16.75 -10.43 7.11
N GLU A 253 16.57 -10.57 5.79
CA GLU A 253 17.63 -10.90 4.85
C GLU A 253 18.81 -9.90 4.88
N HIS A 254 18.50 -8.60 4.95
CA HIS A 254 19.52 -7.56 4.99
C HIS A 254 20.32 -7.62 6.29
N VAL A 255 19.63 -7.72 7.43
CA VAL A 255 20.25 -7.82 8.76
C VAL A 255 21.11 -9.09 8.87
N ALA A 256 20.68 -10.20 8.29
CA ALA A 256 21.42 -11.46 8.30
C ALA A 256 22.60 -11.48 7.29
N GLY A 257 22.69 -10.50 6.39
CA GLY A 257 23.76 -10.43 5.40
C GLY A 257 23.75 -11.60 4.40
N VAL A 258 22.56 -11.97 3.90
CA VAL A 258 22.41 -13.13 3.03
C VAL A 258 23.24 -13.03 1.74
N PRO A 259 23.83 -14.14 1.23
CA PRO A 259 24.81 -14.10 0.15
C PRO A 259 24.21 -13.88 -1.25
N PHE A 260 22.88 -13.89 -1.37
CA PHE A 260 22.16 -13.82 -2.64
C PHE A 260 21.54 -12.44 -2.94
N ARG A 261 21.89 -11.43 -2.13
CA ARG A 261 21.46 -10.04 -2.27
C ARG A 261 22.61 -9.08 -2.01
N TYR A 262 22.53 -7.89 -2.58
CA TYR A 262 23.52 -6.84 -2.41
C TYR A 262 22.87 -5.45 -2.44
N THR A 263 23.54 -4.47 -1.84
CA THR A 263 23.05 -3.08 -1.80
C THR A 263 23.54 -2.30 -3.02
N LYS A 264 22.62 -1.63 -3.71
CA LYS A 264 22.91 -0.78 -4.86
C LYS A 264 22.44 0.65 -4.62
N GLN A 265 23.30 1.63 -4.90
CA GLN A 265 23.01 3.05 -4.75
C GLN A 265 22.32 3.65 -5.97
N PHE A 266 21.43 4.60 -5.71
CA PHE A 266 20.64 5.34 -6.68
C PHE A 266 20.53 6.81 -6.28
N GLN A 267 20.90 7.68 -7.22
CA GLN A 267 20.68 9.12 -7.13
C GLN A 267 19.52 9.53 -8.03
N GLY A 268 18.76 10.53 -7.58
CA GLY A 268 17.64 11.10 -8.32
C GLY A 268 17.00 12.26 -7.56
N VAL A 269 15.72 12.50 -7.82
CA VAL A 269 14.94 13.56 -7.17
C VAL A 269 13.62 13.04 -6.60
N VAL A 270 13.19 13.63 -5.49
CA VAL A 270 11.85 13.49 -4.91
C VAL A 270 11.09 14.80 -5.13
N ARG A 271 9.83 14.71 -5.53
CA ARG A 271 8.91 15.86 -5.62
C ARG A 271 7.82 15.75 -4.57
N ARG A 272 7.73 16.75 -3.71
CA ARG A 272 6.65 16.93 -2.72
C ARG A 272 5.87 18.19 -3.02
N ALA A 273 4.55 18.15 -2.92
CA ALA A 273 3.75 19.37 -2.99
C ALA A 273 4.18 20.33 -1.86
N ALA A 274 4.35 21.62 -2.18
CA ALA A 274 4.54 22.65 -1.17
C ALA A 274 3.29 22.69 -0.27
N GLY A 275 3.47 22.75 1.05
CA GLY A 275 2.36 22.91 2.01
C GLY A 275 1.68 21.62 2.50
N LEU A 276 2.29 20.43 2.38
CA LEU A 276 1.75 19.19 2.97
C LEU A 276 1.96 19.06 4.50
N ALA A 277 2.41 20.14 5.16
CA ALA A 277 2.34 20.24 6.61
C ALA A 277 0.93 20.71 6.98
N ASP A 278 0.27 20.02 7.91
CA ASP A 278 -0.96 20.46 8.60
C ASP A 278 -2.31 20.14 7.96
N VAL A 279 -2.55 18.87 7.59
CA VAL A 279 -3.93 18.35 7.58
C VAL A 279 -4.05 17.30 8.68
N ALA A 280 -4.44 17.75 9.87
CA ALA A 280 -4.93 16.86 10.91
C ALA A 280 -6.26 16.25 10.45
N LEU A 281 -6.38 14.92 10.51
CA LEU A 281 -7.69 14.27 10.40
C LEU A 281 -8.58 14.75 11.55
N PRO A 282 -9.89 15.00 11.32
CA PRO A 282 -10.78 15.40 12.39
C PRO A 282 -10.84 14.28 13.44
N THR A 283 -10.27 14.52 14.61
CA THR A 283 -10.49 13.68 15.78
C THR A 283 -11.88 13.98 16.31
N SER A 284 -12.85 13.11 16.02
CA SER A 284 -14.13 13.11 16.73
C SER A 284 -13.90 12.60 18.15
N THR A 285 -14.08 13.47 19.15
CA THR A 285 -14.97 13.31 20.31
C THR A 285 -14.58 14.32 21.39
N GLU A 286 -15.41 15.32 21.63
CA GLU A 286 -15.56 15.91 22.96
C GLU A 286 -16.77 15.22 23.62
N PRO A 287 -16.64 14.65 24.82
CA PRO A 287 -17.77 14.11 25.55
C PRO A 287 -18.60 15.27 26.12
N SER A 288 -19.87 15.32 25.73
CA SER A 288 -20.86 16.18 26.38
C SER A 288 -21.05 15.75 27.84
N GLY A 289 -20.66 16.59 28.80
CA GLY A 289 -20.88 16.31 30.22
C GLY A 289 -20.57 17.48 31.17
N SER A 290 -21.65 18.20 31.52
CA SER A 290 -21.93 18.94 32.77
C SER A 290 -21.07 20.13 33.23
N ASN A 291 -21.77 21.24 33.48
CA ASN A 291 -21.38 22.45 34.21
C ASN A 291 -20.64 22.17 35.52
N ASP A 292 -19.61 22.96 35.79
CA ASP A 292 -19.60 23.87 36.94
C ASP A 292 -18.57 24.99 36.73
N GLY A 293 -18.95 26.19 37.15
CA GLY A 293 -18.34 27.44 36.71
C GLY A 293 -17.00 27.79 37.37
N LEU A 294 -16.23 28.60 36.64
CA LEU A 294 -15.51 29.80 37.08
C LEU A 294 -14.68 30.29 35.89
N ALA A 295 -14.99 31.50 35.41
CA ALA A 295 -14.25 32.17 34.33
C ALA A 295 -12.83 32.54 34.79
N PRO A 296 -11.88 32.60 33.85
CA PRO A 296 -11.20 33.87 33.67
C PRO A 296 -11.09 34.30 32.20
N GLN A 297 -11.20 35.61 32.02
CA GLN A 297 -11.08 36.34 30.77
C GLN A 297 -9.73 36.05 30.07
N GLN A 298 -9.79 35.61 28.81
CA GLN A 298 -8.66 35.73 27.89
C GLN A 298 -9.11 36.46 26.63
N GLN A 299 -8.30 37.44 26.25
CA GLN A 299 -8.50 38.35 25.15
C GLN A 299 -8.68 37.61 23.83
N THR A 300 -9.82 37.83 23.19
CA THR A 300 -10.08 37.42 21.81
C THR A 300 -9.20 38.25 20.88
N GLN A 301 -8.03 37.74 20.50
CA GLN A 301 -7.39 38.19 19.27
C GLN A 301 -8.14 37.56 18.10
N HIS A 302 -8.93 38.39 17.41
CA HIS A 302 -9.52 38.03 16.12
C HIS A 302 -8.38 37.77 15.12
N PHE A 303 -8.01 36.51 14.94
CA PHE A 303 -7.21 36.11 13.79
C PHE A 303 -8.16 36.04 12.58
N ILE A 304 -8.13 37.08 11.75
CA ILE A 304 -8.77 37.08 10.44
C ILE A 304 -7.99 36.05 9.60
N PRO A 305 -8.60 34.94 9.15
CA PRO A 305 -7.93 34.06 8.22
C PRO A 305 -7.71 34.86 6.93
N GLN A 306 -6.45 35.13 6.60
CA GLN A 306 -6.11 35.67 5.30
C GLN A 306 -6.63 34.68 4.25
N THR A 307 -7.51 35.18 3.40
CA THR A 307 -8.11 34.46 2.28
C THR A 307 -7.01 33.82 1.44
N ALA A 308 -7.12 32.51 1.23
CA ALA A 308 -6.34 31.69 0.30
C ALA A 308 -6.57 32.14 -1.16
N ALA A 309 -6.07 33.33 -1.50
CA ALA A 309 -6.14 33.91 -2.82
C ALA A 309 -4.81 34.60 -3.11
N GLN A 310 -3.77 33.79 -3.30
CA GLN A 310 -2.53 34.05 -4.09
C GLN A 310 -1.40 33.13 -3.63
N GLU A 311 -1.56 31.81 -3.76
CA GLU A 311 -0.38 30.93 -3.85
C GLU A 311 -0.17 30.60 -5.32
N ALA A 312 0.84 31.26 -5.87
CA ALA A 312 1.33 31.04 -7.22
C ALA A 312 1.60 29.54 -7.45
N HIS A 313 1.39 29.09 -8.69
CA HIS A 313 1.80 27.78 -9.20
C HIS A 313 3.33 27.57 -9.09
N GLN A 314 3.86 27.44 -7.86
CA GLN A 314 5.22 26.99 -7.65
C GLN A 314 5.21 25.48 -7.87
N ARG A 315 5.93 25.04 -8.92
CA ARG A 315 6.20 23.62 -9.11
C ARG A 315 6.82 23.07 -7.82
N PRO A 316 6.38 21.90 -7.35
CA PRO A 316 7.01 21.24 -6.21
C PRO A 316 8.51 21.21 -6.42
N ALA A 317 9.29 21.63 -5.42
CA ALA A 317 10.74 21.69 -5.54
C ALA A 317 11.30 20.27 -5.71
N ASP A 318 12.21 20.09 -6.66
CA ASP A 318 12.94 18.83 -6.84
C ASP A 318 13.99 18.72 -5.72
N GLU A 319 13.74 17.82 -4.77
CA GLU A 319 14.66 17.55 -3.67
C GLU A 319 15.62 16.43 -4.07
N PRO A 320 16.95 16.66 -4.08
CA PRO A 320 17.91 15.60 -4.35
C PRO A 320 17.79 14.46 -3.32
N ILE A 321 17.89 13.23 -3.80
CA ILE A 321 17.93 12.03 -2.96
C ILE A 321 19.07 11.11 -3.38
N ASP A 322 19.78 10.58 -2.38
CA ASP A 322 20.69 9.44 -2.51
C ASP A 322 20.13 8.31 -1.65
N CYS A 323 19.80 7.19 -2.29
CA CYS A 323 19.14 6.06 -1.65
C CYS A 323 19.66 4.73 -2.17
N GLU A 324 19.37 3.67 -1.44
CA GLU A 324 19.90 2.35 -1.63
C GLU A 324 18.78 1.34 -1.79
N PHE A 325 18.89 0.46 -2.78
CA PHE A 325 17.98 -0.67 -2.98
C PHE A 325 18.71 -1.98 -2.68
N TYR A 326 18.10 -2.85 -1.86
CA TYR A 326 18.62 -4.19 -1.57
C TYR A 326 18.19 -5.16 -2.67
N VAL A 327 19.07 -5.31 -3.67
CA VAL A 327 18.82 -6.01 -4.93
C VAL A 327 19.10 -7.50 -4.77
N ARG A 328 18.37 -8.33 -5.51
CA ARG A 328 18.72 -9.74 -5.70
C ARG A 328 19.88 -9.86 -6.68
N GLU A 329 20.80 -10.77 -6.41
CA GLU A 329 21.89 -11.10 -7.32
C GLU A 329 21.34 -11.83 -8.56
N LEU A 330 21.51 -11.24 -9.74
CA LEU A 330 20.99 -11.79 -10.99
C LEU A 330 21.70 -13.10 -11.34
N GLY A 331 20.93 -14.11 -11.76
CA GLY A 331 21.46 -15.46 -12.02
C GLY A 331 21.66 -16.30 -10.76
N VAL A 332 21.47 -15.73 -9.57
CA VAL A 332 21.49 -16.46 -8.29
C VAL A 332 20.09 -16.53 -7.70
N CYS A 333 19.44 -15.38 -7.46
CA CYS A 333 18.16 -15.31 -6.77
C CYS A 333 17.09 -14.66 -7.64
N ASP A 334 16.13 -15.47 -8.08
CA ASP A 334 14.97 -14.99 -8.82
C ASP A 334 13.92 -14.40 -7.87
N PHE A 335 13.74 -15.04 -6.72
CA PHE A 335 12.78 -14.66 -5.69
C PHE A 335 13.17 -15.23 -4.33
N SER A 336 12.86 -14.49 -3.27
CA SER A 336 13.08 -14.93 -1.89
C SER A 336 11.91 -14.51 -1.01
N SER A 337 11.55 -15.37 -0.06
CA SER A 337 10.41 -15.16 0.84
C SER A 337 10.44 -16.16 1.99
N LEU A 338 9.39 -16.15 2.81
CA LEU A 338 9.12 -17.17 3.81
C LEU A 338 8.91 -18.53 3.14
N THR A 339 9.35 -19.60 3.78
CA THR A 339 9.10 -20.98 3.37
C THR A 339 7.85 -21.56 4.04
N GLU A 340 7.35 -22.72 3.60
CA GLU A 340 6.26 -23.41 4.33
C GLU A 340 6.71 -23.88 5.71
N ARG A 341 7.99 -24.26 5.87
CA ARG A 341 8.58 -24.50 7.19
C ARG A 341 8.56 -23.26 8.07
N GLY A 342 8.86 -22.08 7.52
CA GLY A 342 8.78 -20.80 8.23
C GLY A 342 7.34 -20.46 8.63
N ASP A 343 6.38 -20.64 7.72
CA ASP A 343 4.95 -20.48 8.01
C ASP A 343 4.50 -21.42 9.15
N ALA A 344 4.86 -22.70 9.07
CA ALA A 344 4.56 -23.69 10.09
C ALA A 344 5.20 -23.31 11.44
N ALA A 345 6.43 -22.80 11.44
CA ALA A 345 7.11 -22.36 12.66
C ALA A 345 6.40 -21.15 13.29
N PHE A 346 5.98 -20.16 12.50
CA PHE A 346 5.21 -19.01 13.01
C PHE A 346 3.88 -19.44 13.61
N ARG A 347 3.18 -20.39 12.97
CA ARG A 347 1.93 -20.96 13.50
C ARG A 347 2.16 -21.74 14.79
N HIS A 348 3.21 -22.56 14.86
CA HIS A 348 3.57 -23.30 16.07
C HIS A 348 3.93 -22.37 17.24
N ALA A 349 4.55 -21.23 16.95
CA ALA A 349 4.84 -20.18 17.92
C ALA A 349 3.63 -19.27 18.25
N ASN A 350 2.43 -19.58 17.72
CA ASN A 350 1.20 -18.80 17.89
C ASN A 350 1.34 -17.32 17.47
N LEU A 351 2.16 -17.03 16.46
CA LEU A 351 2.35 -15.66 15.97
C LEU A 351 1.28 -15.21 14.98
N LEU A 352 0.57 -16.15 14.38
CA LEU A 352 -0.44 -15.90 13.35
C LEU A 352 -1.84 -16.20 13.89
N GLN A 353 -2.69 -15.18 13.86
CA GLN A 353 -4.13 -15.33 14.04
C GLN A 353 -4.84 -15.38 12.69
N VAL A 354 -5.85 -16.24 12.58
CA VAL A 354 -6.70 -16.40 11.41
C VAL A 354 -8.16 -16.25 11.82
N LEU A 355 -8.87 -15.31 11.20
CA LEU A 355 -10.26 -14.99 11.47
C LEU A 355 -11.10 -15.20 10.21
N PRO A 356 -12.02 -16.18 10.18
CA PRO A 356 -12.92 -16.35 9.05
C PRO A 356 -14.01 -15.27 9.06
N VAL A 357 -14.27 -14.70 7.89
CA VAL A 357 -15.36 -13.76 7.61
C VAL A 357 -16.38 -14.48 6.75
N THR A 358 -17.41 -15.04 7.38
CA THR A 358 -18.39 -15.92 6.71
C THR A 358 -19.70 -15.22 6.36
N ALA A 359 -20.02 -14.11 7.03
CA ALA A 359 -21.24 -13.32 6.80
C ALA A 359 -21.15 -12.39 5.57
N THR A 360 -20.42 -12.81 4.54
CA THR A 360 -20.25 -12.12 3.26
C THR A 360 -20.77 -13.02 2.11
N ARG A 361 -21.05 -12.45 0.93
CA ARG A 361 -21.47 -13.24 -0.25
C ARG A 361 -20.43 -14.28 -0.66
N ARG A 362 -19.16 -13.98 -0.42
CA ARG A 362 -18.04 -14.92 -0.55
C ARG A 362 -17.22 -14.85 0.73
N PRO A 363 -17.00 -15.98 1.42
CA PRO A 363 -16.18 -16.00 2.61
C PRO A 363 -14.76 -15.49 2.34
N LEU A 364 -14.20 -14.83 3.34
CA LEU A 364 -12.82 -14.34 3.35
C LEU A 364 -12.13 -14.80 4.64
N LEU A 365 -10.82 -14.73 4.66
CA LEU A 365 -10.00 -14.75 5.87
C LEU A 365 -9.38 -13.38 6.10
N VAL A 366 -9.28 -13.01 7.37
CA VAL A 366 -8.37 -12.00 7.89
C VAL A 366 -7.23 -12.71 8.60
N HIS A 367 -5.99 -12.39 8.24
CA HIS A 367 -4.81 -12.81 8.99
C HIS A 367 -4.26 -11.64 9.80
N SER A 368 -3.75 -11.93 10.99
CA SER A 368 -3.03 -10.99 11.84
C SER A 368 -1.72 -11.62 12.29
N ILE A 369 -0.60 -10.95 12.06
CA ILE A 369 0.72 -11.40 12.52
C ILE A 369 1.54 -10.24 13.06
N ASN A 370 2.16 -10.45 14.23
CA ASN A 370 3.07 -9.49 14.80
C ASN A 370 4.45 -9.56 14.13
N HIS A 371 4.90 -8.45 13.54
CA HIS A 371 6.17 -8.36 12.83
C HIS A 371 7.40 -8.55 13.72
N ALA A 372 7.43 -8.06 14.96
CA ALA A 372 8.66 -8.11 15.75
C ALA A 372 9.12 -9.55 16.09
N PRO A 373 8.28 -10.43 16.70
CA PRO A 373 8.67 -11.81 16.96
C PRO A 373 8.86 -12.61 15.66
N ALA A 374 8.04 -12.40 14.63
CA ALA A 374 8.21 -13.06 13.33
C ALA A 374 9.56 -12.70 12.68
N HIS A 375 9.93 -11.41 12.72
CA HIS A 375 11.22 -10.94 12.24
C HIS A 375 12.39 -11.52 13.04
N ALA A 376 12.30 -11.55 14.37
CA ALA A 376 13.33 -12.14 15.22
C ALA A 376 13.56 -13.63 14.90
N MET A 377 12.48 -14.39 14.67
CA MET A 377 12.57 -15.78 14.24
C MET A 377 13.26 -15.92 12.88
N MET A 378 12.94 -15.07 11.90
CA MET A 378 13.59 -15.09 10.58
C MET A 378 15.09 -14.77 10.68
N VAL A 379 15.47 -13.73 11.42
CA VAL A 379 16.88 -13.35 11.58
C VAL A 379 17.69 -14.46 12.27
N ALA A 380 17.15 -15.01 13.37
CA ALA A 380 17.83 -16.09 14.10
C ALA A 380 18.02 -17.34 13.22
N ASP A 381 16.99 -17.70 12.43
CA ASP A 381 17.07 -18.83 11.50
C ASP A 381 18.07 -18.58 10.36
N LEU A 382 18.04 -17.39 9.75
CA LEU A 382 18.97 -17.00 8.68
C LEU A 382 20.44 -16.99 9.13
N GLN A 383 20.69 -16.73 10.42
CA GLN A 383 22.02 -16.77 11.02
C GLN A 383 22.43 -18.18 11.50
N SER A 384 21.52 -19.15 11.43
CA SER A 384 21.84 -20.55 11.78
C SER A 384 22.66 -21.23 10.67
N PRO A 385 23.36 -22.34 10.98
CA PRO A 385 24.11 -23.09 9.97
C PRO A 385 23.24 -23.69 8.85
N THR A 386 21.94 -23.89 9.11
CA THR A 386 20.99 -24.51 8.18
C THR A 386 19.65 -23.77 8.22
N PRO A 387 19.56 -22.55 7.65
CA PRO A 387 18.33 -21.77 7.63
C PRO A 387 17.20 -22.53 6.94
N ALA A 388 15.98 -22.42 7.48
CA ALA A 388 14.82 -23.13 6.96
C ALA A 388 13.57 -22.26 6.86
N TYR A 389 13.50 -21.09 7.49
CA TYR A 389 12.30 -20.26 7.57
C TYR A 389 12.21 -19.24 6.43
N THR A 390 13.34 -18.68 6.02
CA THR A 390 13.43 -17.76 4.88
C THR A 390 14.43 -18.32 3.88
N ASP A 391 14.04 -18.38 2.62
CA ASP A 391 14.91 -18.90 1.57
C ASP A 391 14.60 -18.26 0.21
N TYR A 392 15.41 -18.61 -0.78
CA TYR A 392 15.29 -18.19 -2.16
C TYR A 392 15.28 -19.37 -3.14
N PHE A 393 14.77 -19.11 -4.34
CA PHE A 393 15.01 -19.96 -5.49
C PHE A 393 15.64 -19.17 -6.63
N GLY A 394 16.31 -19.89 -7.52
CA GLY A 394 16.90 -19.35 -8.74
C GLY A 394 17.46 -20.43 -9.65
N PRO A 395 18.21 -20.07 -10.71
CA PRO A 395 18.66 -21.01 -11.74
C PRO A 395 19.47 -22.19 -11.20
N THR A 396 20.22 -21.97 -10.12
CA THR A 396 21.08 -22.97 -9.47
C THR A 396 20.47 -23.60 -8.22
N LYS A 397 19.30 -23.11 -7.78
CA LYS A 397 18.61 -23.56 -6.56
C LYS A 397 17.10 -23.71 -6.85
N PRO A 398 16.63 -24.92 -7.22
CA PRO A 398 15.22 -25.12 -7.57
C PRO A 398 14.30 -24.92 -6.37
N ASN A 399 13.09 -24.42 -6.65
CA ASN A 399 12.10 -24.11 -5.62
C ASN A 399 11.47 -25.38 -5.04
N VAL A 400 11.65 -25.61 -3.73
CA VAL A 400 10.95 -26.72 -3.03
C VAL A 400 10.06 -26.26 -1.88
N ASP A 401 10.25 -25.06 -1.34
CA ASP A 401 9.57 -24.68 -0.09
C ASP A 401 9.27 -23.18 0.02
N VAL A 402 9.74 -22.34 -0.91
CA VAL A 402 9.52 -20.88 -0.83
C VAL A 402 8.08 -20.56 -1.23
N ILE A 403 7.37 -19.83 -0.36
CA ILE A 403 5.98 -19.44 -0.60
C ILE A 403 5.94 -18.32 -1.64
N THR A 404 5.68 -18.69 -2.88
CA THR A 404 5.42 -17.76 -3.99
C THR A 404 4.00 -17.20 -3.92
N GLY A 405 3.66 -16.24 -4.80
CA GLY A 405 2.29 -15.74 -4.90
C GLY A 405 1.26 -16.84 -5.21
N GLU A 406 1.58 -17.75 -6.13
CA GLU A 406 0.71 -18.90 -6.46
C GLU A 406 0.55 -19.85 -5.28
N ARG A 407 1.65 -20.14 -4.57
CA ARG A 407 1.60 -21.01 -3.40
C ARG A 407 0.83 -20.37 -2.24
N ALA A 408 1.02 -19.08 -2.02
CA ALA A 408 0.28 -18.30 -1.05
C ALA A 408 -1.24 -18.33 -1.32
N ASP A 409 -1.65 -18.20 -2.59
CA ASP A 409 -3.07 -18.30 -2.98
C ASP A 409 -3.62 -19.71 -2.73
N ALA A 410 -2.84 -20.76 -3.01
CA ALA A 410 -3.21 -22.14 -2.73
C ALA A 410 -3.37 -22.42 -1.22
N LEU A 411 -2.44 -21.94 -0.40
CA LEU A 411 -2.48 -22.04 1.06
C LEU A 411 -3.70 -21.30 1.63
N TYR A 412 -3.93 -20.07 1.19
CA TYR A 412 -5.10 -19.26 1.57
C TYR A 412 -6.42 -20.00 1.31
N HIS A 413 -6.58 -20.55 0.10
CA HIS A 413 -7.81 -21.25 -0.25
C HIS A 413 -7.96 -22.60 0.44
N ALA A 414 -6.86 -23.29 0.75
CA ALA A 414 -6.89 -24.51 1.55
C ALA A 414 -7.37 -24.20 2.98
N GLU A 415 -6.83 -23.15 3.59
CA GLU A 415 -7.22 -22.70 4.93
C GLU A 415 -8.67 -22.19 4.97
N LEU A 416 -9.09 -21.42 3.96
CA LEU A 416 -10.47 -20.95 3.86
C LEU A 416 -11.46 -22.12 3.77
N ARG A 417 -11.15 -23.16 2.99
CA ARG A 417 -11.98 -24.38 2.92
C ARG A 417 -11.99 -25.15 4.24
N ALA A 418 -10.88 -25.20 4.95
CA ALA A 418 -10.81 -25.91 6.23
C ALA A 418 -11.62 -25.23 7.34
N LEU A 419 -11.74 -23.90 7.31
CA LEU A 419 -12.41 -23.11 8.35
C LEU A 419 -13.88 -22.81 8.05
N VAL A 420 -14.28 -22.80 6.78
CA VAL A 420 -15.64 -22.40 6.35
C VAL A 420 -16.40 -23.51 5.63
N GLY A 421 -15.69 -24.53 5.14
CA GLY A 421 -16.24 -25.62 4.33
C GLY A 421 -16.86 -26.76 5.12
#